data_AF-A0A0F7VUP2-F1
#
_entry.id   AF-A0A0F7VUP2-F1
#
_cell.length_a   1.000
_cell.length_b   1.000
_cell.length_c   1.000
_cell.angle_alpha   90.00
_cell.angle_beta   90.00
_cell.angle_gamma   90.00
#
_symmetry.space_group_name_H-M   'P 1'
#
loop_
_entity.id
_entity.type
_entity.pdbx_description
1 polymer ?
#
loop_
_entity_poly.entity_id
_entity_poly.type
_entity_poly.pdbx_seq_one_letter_code
_entity_poly.pdbx_strand_id
1 'polypeptide(L)'
;MGRPAVVDKAEDGFAYEVSPEQVDQADADAVFYTSFADASKSGESKAVESALWKNMKAVEAGRAFHVDDDLWFMGMGYTAAHQILDELEAELAG
;
A
#
# COMPACT_ATOMS: atom_id res chain seq x y z
N MET A 1 -7.18 16.30 -6.44
CA MET A 1 -7.23 14.83 -6.47
C MET A 1 -6.51 14.38 -7.73
N GLY A 2 -5.36 13.72 -7.58
CA GLY A 2 -4.54 13.22 -8.69
C GLY A 2 -3.72 12.03 -8.21
N ARG A 3 -3.25 11.17 -9.13
CA ARG A 3 -2.42 10.01 -8.75
C ARG A 3 -1.10 10.49 -8.12
N PRO A 4 -0.52 9.74 -7.17
CA PRO A 4 0.79 10.08 -6.58
C PRO A 4 1.87 10.24 -7.67
N ALA A 5 2.77 11.21 -7.52
CA ALA A 5 3.77 11.56 -8.55
C ALA A 5 4.75 10.41 -8.87
N VAL A 6 4.97 9.48 -7.93
CA VAL A 6 5.82 8.29 -8.15
C VAL A 6 5.30 7.40 -9.29
N VAL A 7 4.00 7.45 -9.56
CA VAL A 7 3.35 6.68 -10.62
C VAL A 7 3.88 7.05 -12.00
N ASP A 8 4.28 8.30 -12.24
CA ASP A 8 4.81 8.74 -13.53
C ASP A 8 6.15 8.07 -13.89
N LYS A 9 6.79 7.41 -12.92
CA LYS A 9 8.04 6.66 -13.12
C LYS A 9 7.83 5.19 -13.53
N ALA A 10 6.61 4.68 -13.45
CA ALA A 10 6.29 3.32 -13.91
C ALA A 10 6.19 3.33 -15.44
N GLU A 11 7.31 3.07 -16.14
CA GLU A 11 7.38 3.14 -17.61
C GLU A 11 6.40 2.17 -18.32
N ASP A 12 6.10 1.04 -17.69
CA ASP A 12 5.12 0.06 -18.17
C ASP A 12 3.67 0.35 -17.70
N GLY A 13 3.50 1.36 -16.84
CA GLY A 13 2.23 1.77 -16.25
C GLY A 13 1.69 0.84 -15.17
N PHE A 14 2.45 -0.19 -14.75
CA PHE A 14 2.00 -1.19 -13.80
C PHE A 14 2.52 -0.93 -12.38
N ALA A 15 3.84 -0.86 -12.21
CA ALA A 15 4.46 -0.68 -10.91
C ALA A 15 5.78 0.08 -11.00
N TYR A 16 6.21 0.67 -9.88
CA TYR A 16 7.54 1.24 -9.73
C TYR A 16 8.16 0.70 -8.44
N GLU A 17 9.36 0.13 -8.55
CA GLU A 17 10.09 -0.37 -7.40
C GLU A 17 10.71 0.77 -6.60
N VAL A 18 10.46 0.77 -5.29
CA VAL A 18 10.97 1.78 -4.36
C VAL A 18 11.87 1.06 -3.35
N SER A 19 13.09 1.56 -3.16
CA SER A 19 13.98 0.99 -2.15
C SER A 19 13.50 1.33 -0.73
N PRO A 20 13.86 0.57 0.31
CA PRO A 20 13.47 0.87 1.69
C PRO A 20 13.89 2.28 2.15
N GLU A 21 15.01 2.80 1.65
CA GLU A 21 15.54 4.14 1.92
C GLU A 21 14.76 5.26 1.22
N GLN A 22 13.77 4.89 0.42
CA GLN A 22 12.97 5.78 -0.42
C GLN A 22 11.46 5.52 -0.26
N VAL A 23 11.06 4.76 0.76
CA VAL A 23 9.66 4.31 0.95
C VAL A 23 8.65 5.46 1.00
N ASP A 24 9.08 6.65 1.42
CA ASP A 24 8.29 7.88 1.43
C ASP A 24 7.86 8.36 0.03
N GLN A 25 8.51 7.90 -1.04
CA GLN A 25 8.04 8.14 -2.42
C GLN A 25 6.65 7.55 -2.68
N ALA A 26 6.23 6.54 -1.90
CA ALA A 26 4.90 5.95 -2.01
C ALA A 26 3.80 6.77 -1.30
N ASP A 27 4.13 7.92 -0.69
CA ASP A 27 3.15 8.73 0.07
C ASP A 27 2.00 9.23 -0.81
N ALA A 28 0.81 9.21 -0.22
CA ALA A 28 -0.46 9.44 -0.90
C ALA A 28 -1.52 9.92 0.11
N ASP A 29 -2.75 10.15 -0.35
CA ASP A 29 -3.87 10.44 0.56
C ASP A 29 -4.30 9.20 1.37
N ALA A 30 -4.04 8.00 0.87
CA ALA A 30 -4.20 6.73 1.56
C ALA A 30 -3.22 5.70 0.99
N VAL A 31 -2.69 4.82 1.82
CA VAL A 31 -1.73 3.77 1.45
C VAL A 31 -2.27 2.42 1.89
N PHE A 32 -2.42 1.49 0.95
CA PHE A 32 -2.72 0.08 1.25
C PHE A 32 -1.44 -0.71 1.01
N TYR A 33 -1.00 -1.46 2.02
CA TYR A 33 0.27 -2.16 1.97
C TYR A 33 0.15 -3.58 2.50
N THR A 34 0.98 -4.46 1.99
CA THR A 34 1.07 -5.84 2.44
C THR A 34 2.45 -6.40 2.12
N SER A 35 2.69 -7.64 2.50
CA SER A 35 3.87 -8.37 2.07
C SER A 35 3.53 -9.81 1.76
N PHE A 36 4.22 -10.33 0.75
CA PHE A 36 3.98 -11.69 0.27
C PHE A 36 4.29 -12.73 1.35
N ALA A 37 3.31 -13.59 1.61
CA ALA A 37 3.38 -14.66 2.60
C ALA A 37 3.67 -14.19 4.04
N ASP A 38 4.71 -14.72 4.69
CA ASP A 38 5.00 -14.46 6.11
C ASP A 38 5.66 -13.09 6.30
N ALA A 39 4.88 -12.11 6.77
CA ALA A 39 5.35 -10.74 7.02
C ALA A 39 6.56 -10.65 7.96
N SER A 40 6.75 -11.63 8.85
CA SER A 40 7.94 -11.68 9.74
C SER A 40 9.24 -11.94 8.98
N LYS A 41 9.15 -12.43 7.73
CA LYS A 41 10.28 -12.77 6.86
C LYS A 41 10.41 -11.86 5.64
N SER A 42 9.44 -10.98 5.39
CA SER A 42 9.40 -10.12 4.20
C SER A 42 10.19 -8.82 4.34
N GLY A 43 10.51 -8.43 5.58
CA GLY A 43 11.11 -7.12 5.88
C GLY A 43 10.08 -6.00 6.06
N GLU A 44 8.78 -6.31 6.03
CA GLU A 44 7.70 -5.34 6.21
C GLU A 44 7.85 -4.56 7.51
N SER A 45 8.08 -5.23 8.66
CA SER A 45 8.27 -4.57 9.95
C SER A 45 9.39 -3.52 9.90
N LYS A 46 10.51 -3.83 9.22
CA LYS A 46 11.62 -2.89 9.06
C LYS A 46 11.21 -1.66 8.23
N ALA A 47 10.40 -1.85 7.19
CA ALA A 47 9.91 -0.76 6.36
C ALA A 47 8.94 0.15 7.14
N VAL A 48 7.92 -0.43 7.79
CA VAL A 48 6.86 0.35 8.48
C VAL A 48 7.32 0.94 9.81
N GLU A 49 8.35 0.39 10.44
CA GLU A 49 8.95 0.99 11.63
C GLU A 49 9.95 2.12 11.32
N SER A 50 10.31 2.29 10.05
CA SER A 50 11.27 3.32 9.62
C SER A 50 10.74 4.74 9.85
N ALA A 51 11.66 5.68 10.05
CA ALA A 51 11.30 7.10 10.17
C ALA A 51 10.70 7.66 8.87
N LEU A 52 11.13 7.16 7.71
CA LEU A 52 10.60 7.57 6.41
C LEU A 52 9.11 7.22 6.29
N TRP A 53 8.74 5.97 6.62
CA TRP A 53 7.35 5.55 6.65
C TRP A 53 6.52 6.38 7.63
N LYS A 54 7.01 6.52 8.87
CA LYS A 54 6.27 7.24 9.93
C LYS A 54 6.02 8.73 9.63
N ASN A 55 6.82 9.34 8.75
CA ASN A 55 6.67 10.73 8.33
C ASN A 55 5.81 10.91 7.06
N MET A 56 5.30 9.82 6.47
CA MET A 56 4.36 9.90 5.35
C MET A 56 3.04 10.51 5.80
N LYS A 57 2.44 11.38 4.99
CA LYS A 57 1.17 12.05 5.31
C LYS A 57 0.06 11.04 5.55
N ALA A 58 -0.01 9.98 4.74
CA ALA A 58 -1.00 8.92 4.93
C ALA A 58 -0.87 8.27 6.32
N VAL A 59 0.36 7.99 6.76
CA VAL A 59 0.65 7.32 8.04
C VAL A 59 0.31 8.24 9.21
N GLU A 60 0.73 9.50 9.17
CA GLU A 60 0.40 10.50 10.18
C GLU A 60 -1.11 10.73 10.30
N ALA A 61 -1.84 10.65 9.18
CA ALA A 61 -3.29 10.77 9.13
C ALA A 61 -4.04 9.49 9.55
N GLY A 62 -3.35 8.41 9.89
CA GLY A 62 -3.97 7.11 10.20
C GLY A 62 -4.63 6.44 8.98
N ARG A 63 -4.16 6.77 7.77
CA ARG A 63 -4.66 6.30 6.47
C ARG A 63 -3.67 5.39 5.76
N ALA A 64 -2.91 4.63 6.55
CA ALA A 64 -2.06 3.55 6.07
C ALA A 64 -2.60 2.22 6.58
N PHE A 65 -3.11 1.40 5.67
CA PHE A 65 -3.90 0.21 5.95
C PHE A 65 -3.09 -1.03 5.57
N HIS A 66 -2.84 -1.91 6.55
CA HIS A 66 -2.30 -3.22 6.26
C HIS A 66 -3.43 -4.11 5.72
N VAL A 67 -3.22 -4.72 4.57
CA VAL A 67 -4.22 -5.54 3.90
C VAL A 67 -3.76 -6.99 3.76
N ASP A 68 -4.72 -7.89 3.59
CA ASP A 68 -4.47 -9.30 3.33
C ASP A 68 -3.91 -9.52 1.91
N ASP A 69 -2.70 -10.07 1.79
CA ASP A 69 -2.01 -10.31 0.51
C ASP A 69 -2.74 -11.35 -0.36
N ASP A 70 -3.27 -12.42 0.26
CA ASP A 70 -4.01 -13.49 -0.40
C ASP A 70 -5.28 -12.95 -1.06
N LEU A 71 -5.87 -11.89 -0.48
CA LEU A 71 -7.02 -11.18 -1.03
C LEU A 71 -6.60 -10.09 -2.04
N TRP A 72 -5.73 -9.16 -1.67
CA TRP A 72 -5.49 -7.94 -2.44
C TRP A 72 -4.57 -8.11 -3.63
N PHE A 73 -3.59 -9.01 -3.54
CA PHE A 73 -2.57 -9.21 -4.58
C PHE A 73 -2.65 -10.59 -5.23
N MET A 74 -3.07 -11.62 -4.49
CA MET A 74 -3.26 -12.97 -5.04
C MET A 74 -4.72 -13.34 -5.30
N GLY A 75 -5.67 -12.51 -4.85
CA GLY A 75 -7.10 -12.78 -4.99
C GLY A 75 -7.52 -12.80 -6.45
N MET A 76 -8.24 -13.85 -6.85
CA MET A 76 -8.66 -14.06 -8.23
C MET A 76 -10.18 -13.99 -8.37
N GLY A 77 -10.64 -13.33 -9.43
CA GLY A 77 -12.04 -13.32 -9.84
C GLY A 77 -12.90 -12.29 -9.09
N TYR A 78 -14.19 -12.30 -9.42
CA TYR A 78 -15.13 -11.26 -8.98
C TYR A 78 -15.43 -11.27 -7.48
N THR A 79 -15.24 -12.41 -6.79
CA THR A 79 -15.44 -12.49 -5.34
C THR A 79 -14.39 -11.66 -4.62
N ALA A 80 -13.11 -11.87 -4.94
CA ALA A 80 -12.02 -11.07 -4.38
C ALA A 80 -12.19 -9.58 -4.71
N ALA A 81 -12.57 -9.26 -5.96
CA ALA A 81 -12.80 -7.88 -6.37
C ALA A 81 -13.93 -7.19 -5.57
N HIS A 82 -15.03 -7.89 -5.24
CA HIS A 82 -16.07 -7.32 -4.38
C HIS A 82 -15.59 -7.13 -2.95
N GLN A 83 -14.85 -8.09 -2.39
CA GLN A 83 -14.31 -7.96 -1.04
C GLN A 83 -13.32 -6.79 -0.91
N ILE A 84 -12.44 -6.60 -1.90
CA ILE A 84 -11.54 -5.43 -1.95
C ILE A 84 -12.35 -4.12 -2.01
N LEU A 85 -13.45 -4.10 -2.77
CA LEU A 85 -14.33 -2.93 -2.84
C LEU A 85 -15.01 -2.64 -1.49
N ASP A 86 -15.48 -3.67 -0.79
CA ASP A 86 -16.09 -3.54 0.54
C ASP A 86 -15.07 -2.97 1.56
N GLU A 87 -13.82 -3.44 1.51
CA GLU A 87 -12.73 -2.90 2.36
C GLU A 87 -12.36 -1.45 2.00
N LEU A 88 -12.30 -1.12 0.71
CA LEU A 88 -12.10 0.27 0.26
C LEU A 88 -13.22 1.20 0.76
N GLU A 89 -14.48 0.75 0.71
CA GLU A 89 -15.61 1.54 1.21
C GLU A 89 -15.52 1.73 2.74
N ALA A 90 -15.21 0.65 3.48
CA ALA A 90 -15.06 0.71 4.93
C ALA A 90 -13.95 1.68 5.39
N GLU A 91 -12.78 1.65 4.74
CA GLU A 91 -11.60 2.43 5.16
C GLU A 91 -11.63 3.88 4.65
N LEU A 92 -12.24 4.15 3.49
CA LEU A 92 -12.17 5.47 2.85
C LEU A 92 -13.45 6.31 2.99
N ALA A 93 -14.61 5.70 3.21
CA ALA A 93 -15.88 6.40 3.34
C ALA A 93 -16.26 6.74 4.80
N GLY A 94 -15.46 6.27 5.78
CA GLY A 94 -15.57 6.59 7.20
C GLY A 94 -15.20 8.03 7.55
#